data_AF-A0A7X4J5E0-F1
#
_entry.id   AF-A0A7X4J5E0-F1
#
_cell.length_a   1.000
_cell.length_b   1.000
_cell.length_c   1.000
_cell.angle_alpha   90.00
_cell.angle_beta   90.00
_cell.angle_gamma   90.00
#
_symmetry.space_group_name_H-M   'P 1'
#
loop_
_entity.id
_entity.type
_entity.pdbx_description
1 polymer ?
#
loop_
_entity_poly.entity_id
_entity_poly.type
_entity_poly.pdbx_seq_one_letter_code
_entity_poly.pdbx_strand_id
1 'polypeptide(L)'
;MARIYRQVGALTQLIDELEREGIGAFRTLDEIRLFRNNCESSLNRIREKCREILRQEVVDLELKHRQLFLKLDQKIREREALLHNELEELKESLARNANRNMLLRLLFFFRKKRLAKRKRILETSFENEVEKPFRKGFERIDSLRAEIEDRTSNAAQWVERYSANDREEQKGILSVFRKHKSLYYGAEGEERVARKLSNLPDTYTVIYDYRLEFSQPI
;
A
#
# COMPACT_ATOMS: atom_id res chain seq x y z
N MET A 1 -52.93 14.95 9.71
CA MET A 1 -51.95 14.07 10.37
C MET A 1 -51.67 14.63 11.74
N ALA A 2 -51.61 13.79 12.77
CA ALA A 2 -51.30 14.21 14.13
C ALA A 2 -50.02 15.06 14.21
N ARG A 3 -50.01 16.07 15.09
CA ARG A 3 -48.82 16.90 15.30
C ARG A 3 -47.81 16.12 16.14
N ILE A 4 -46.64 15.86 15.56
CA ILE A 4 -45.56 15.11 16.20
C ILE A 4 -44.47 16.07 16.66
N TYR A 5 -44.06 15.96 17.92
CA TYR A 5 -42.98 16.75 18.51
C TYR A 5 -41.85 15.84 19.05
N ARG A 6 -40.59 16.29 18.86
CA ARG A 6 -39.31 15.67 19.30
C ARG A 6 -38.87 14.40 18.55
N GLN A 7 -37.58 14.07 18.68
CA GLN A 7 -36.97 12.84 18.18
C GLN A 7 -37.23 11.66 19.15
N VAL A 8 -37.09 10.46 18.59
CA VAL A 8 -37.14 9.17 19.26
C VAL A 8 -36.05 9.09 20.34
N GLY A 9 -36.43 8.89 21.61
CA GLY A 9 -35.52 8.99 22.76
C GLY A 9 -34.40 7.93 22.74
N ALA A 10 -34.73 6.71 22.32
CA ALA A 10 -33.74 5.64 22.19
C ALA A 10 -32.72 5.89 21.06
N LEU A 11 -33.09 6.63 20.00
CA LEU A 11 -32.16 6.98 18.92
C LEU A 11 -31.15 8.03 19.41
N THR A 12 -31.62 9.05 20.12
CA THR A 12 -30.74 10.07 20.71
C THR A 12 -29.73 9.44 21.64
N GLN A 13 -30.17 8.56 22.55
CA GLN A 13 -29.27 7.83 23.44
C GLN A 13 -28.28 6.93 22.69
N LEU A 14 -28.72 6.28 21.61
CA LEU A 14 -27.82 5.47 20.79
C LEU A 14 -26.73 6.33 20.12
N ILE A 15 -27.09 7.49 19.58
CA ILE A 15 -26.13 8.43 18.98
C ILE A 15 -25.15 8.95 20.03
N ASP A 16 -25.63 9.34 21.21
CA ASP A 16 -24.78 9.81 22.30
C ASP A 16 -23.76 8.73 22.74
N GLU A 17 -24.16 7.47 22.85
CA GLU A 17 -23.23 6.38 23.18
C GLU A 17 -22.23 6.10 22.05
N LEU A 18 -22.65 6.22 20.78
CA LEU A 18 -21.74 6.09 19.63
C LEU A 18 -20.69 7.20 19.63
N GLU A 19 -21.09 8.44 19.89
CA GLU A 19 -20.17 9.58 19.98
C GLU A 19 -19.18 9.44 21.13
N ARG A 20 -19.60 8.92 22.29
CA ARG A 20 -18.70 8.61 23.43
C ARG A 20 -17.64 7.57 23.08
N GLU A 21 -17.96 6.63 22.20
CA GLU A 21 -17.05 5.62 21.67
C GLU A 21 -16.27 6.13 20.44
N GLY A 22 -16.38 7.42 20.09
CA GLY A 22 -15.66 8.07 19.00
C GLY A 22 -16.29 7.94 17.62
N ILE A 23 -17.53 7.43 17.53
CA ILE A 23 -18.24 7.16 16.27
C ILE A 23 -19.27 8.27 16.01
N GLY A 24 -18.84 9.35 15.37
CA GLY A 24 -19.70 10.49 14.98
C GLY A 24 -20.34 10.38 13.58
N ALA A 25 -20.36 9.19 12.99
CA ALA A 25 -20.73 9.00 11.58
C ALA A 25 -22.25 8.86 11.33
N PHE A 26 -23.06 8.70 12.38
CA PHE A 26 -24.49 8.37 12.26
C PHE A 26 -25.36 9.42 12.94
N ARG A 27 -26.38 9.89 12.23
CA ARG A 27 -27.38 10.86 12.69
C ARG A 27 -28.80 10.33 12.60
N THR A 28 -29.03 9.29 11.80
CA THR A 28 -30.37 8.73 11.58
C THR A 28 -30.37 7.20 11.71
N LEU A 29 -31.53 6.65 12.08
CA LEU A 29 -31.71 5.20 12.17
C LEU A 29 -31.56 4.52 10.80
N ASP A 30 -31.92 5.21 9.71
CA ASP A 30 -31.75 4.70 8.35
C ASP A 30 -30.29 4.62 7.93
N GLU A 31 -29.44 5.58 8.33
CA GLU A 31 -27.98 5.47 8.14
C GLU A 31 -27.40 4.26 8.88
N ILE A 32 -27.84 4.02 10.12
CA ILE A 32 -27.42 2.85 10.92
C ILE A 32 -27.86 1.55 10.24
N ARG A 33 -29.11 1.48 9.75
CA ARG A 33 -29.62 0.32 8.99
C ARG A 33 -28.83 0.10 7.71
N LEU A 34 -28.60 1.16 6.93
CA LEU A 34 -27.84 1.11 5.69
C LEU A 34 -26.41 0.61 5.96
N PHE A 35 -25.75 1.13 6.98
CA PHE A 35 -24.42 0.67 7.36
C PHE A 35 -24.43 -0.80 7.73
N ARG A 36 -25.33 -1.23 8.62
CA ARG A 36 -25.37 -2.61 9.10
C ARG A 36 -25.69 -3.61 7.99
N ASN A 37 -26.60 -3.24 7.08
CA ASN A 37 -26.95 -4.08 5.92
C ASN A 37 -25.83 -4.11 4.88
N ASN A 38 -25.05 -3.05 4.75
CA ASN A 38 -23.98 -2.93 3.76
C ASN A 38 -22.57 -3.18 4.33
N CYS A 39 -22.42 -3.54 5.60
CA CYS A 39 -21.09 -3.66 6.19
C CYS A 39 -20.27 -4.80 5.53
N GLU A 40 -20.90 -5.96 5.28
CA GLU A 40 -20.24 -7.06 4.57
C GLU A 40 -19.88 -6.69 3.12
N SER A 41 -20.78 -6.00 2.42
CA SER A 41 -20.51 -5.55 1.06
C SER A 41 -19.42 -4.47 1.03
N SER A 42 -19.36 -3.60 2.04
CA SER A 42 -18.29 -2.62 2.24
C SER A 42 -16.94 -3.28 2.48
N LEU A 43 -16.88 -4.28 3.37
CA LEU A 43 -15.66 -5.06 3.63
C LEU A 43 -15.16 -5.77 2.37
N ASN A 44 -16.06 -6.30 1.54
CA ASN A 44 -15.69 -6.90 0.26
C ASN A 44 -15.19 -5.84 -0.74
N ARG A 45 -15.81 -4.67 -0.79
CA ARG A 45 -15.33 -3.55 -1.63
C ARG A 45 -13.94 -3.07 -1.21
N ILE A 46 -13.67 -2.97 0.09
CA ILE A 46 -12.33 -2.65 0.62
C ILE A 46 -11.32 -3.68 0.13
N ARG A 47 -11.64 -4.98 0.24
CA ARG A 47 -10.76 -6.06 -0.25
C ARG A 47 -10.50 -5.98 -1.75
N GLU A 48 -11.53 -5.74 -2.56
CA GLU A 48 -11.34 -5.59 -4.01
C GLU A 48 -10.51 -4.36 -4.36
N LYS A 49 -10.71 -3.24 -3.67
CA LYS A 49 -9.87 -2.05 -3.82
C LYS A 49 -8.41 -2.36 -3.47
N CYS A 50 -8.15 -3.04 -2.35
CA CYS A 50 -6.80 -3.45 -1.95
C CYS A 50 -6.15 -4.43 -2.94
N ARG A 51 -6.94 -5.34 -3.54
CA ARG A 51 -6.46 -6.21 -4.63
C ARG A 51 -6.04 -5.42 -5.85
N GLU A 52 -6.83 -4.41 -6.22
CA GLU A 52 -6.51 -3.58 -7.37
C GLU A 52 -5.26 -2.73 -7.14
N ILE A 53 -5.10 -2.16 -5.94
CA ILE A 53 -3.87 -1.46 -5.54
C ILE A 53 -2.67 -2.42 -5.64
N LEU A 54 -2.78 -3.63 -5.10
CA LEU A 54 -1.71 -4.62 -5.16
C LEU A 54 -1.35 -5.00 -6.60
N ARG A 55 -2.35 -5.16 -7.48
CA ARG A 55 -2.12 -5.42 -8.91
C ARG A 55 -1.35 -4.28 -9.58
N GLN A 56 -1.75 -3.04 -9.33
CA GLN A 56 -1.07 -1.86 -9.87
C GLN A 56 0.37 -1.77 -9.39
N GLU A 57 0.61 -2.04 -8.10
CA GLU A 57 1.97 -2.09 -7.56
C GLU A 57 2.85 -3.16 -8.22
N VAL A 58 2.30 -4.35 -8.47
CA VAL A 58 3.02 -5.42 -9.17
C VAL A 58 3.39 -4.97 -10.59
N VAL A 59 2.44 -4.38 -11.33
CA VAL A 59 2.70 -3.85 -12.68
C VAL A 59 3.80 -2.76 -12.64
N ASP A 60 3.76 -1.87 -11.67
CA ASP A 60 4.77 -0.82 -11.49
C ASP A 60 6.16 -1.41 -11.16
N LEU A 61 6.21 -2.46 -10.33
CA LEU A 61 7.45 -3.17 -10.01
C LEU A 61 8.00 -3.91 -11.23
N GLU A 62 7.17 -4.58 -12.01
CA GLU A 62 7.56 -5.25 -13.27
C GLU A 62 8.13 -4.24 -14.28
N LEU A 63 7.47 -3.08 -14.41
CA LEU A 63 7.95 -1.99 -15.26
C LEU A 63 9.32 -1.49 -14.80
N LYS A 64 9.49 -1.24 -13.49
CA LYS A 64 10.77 -0.82 -12.90
C LYS A 64 11.86 -1.87 -13.12
N HIS A 65 11.55 -3.14 -12.89
CA HIS A 65 12.47 -4.26 -13.11
C HIS A 65 12.92 -4.29 -14.58
N ARG A 66 11.98 -4.21 -15.54
CA ARG A 66 12.28 -4.20 -16.97
C ARG A 66 13.14 -3.00 -17.38
N GLN A 67 12.80 -1.80 -16.92
CA GLN A 67 13.57 -0.60 -17.22
C GLN A 67 15.00 -0.68 -16.69
N LEU A 68 15.16 -1.16 -15.44
CA LEU A 68 16.45 -1.30 -14.81
C LEU A 68 17.30 -2.37 -15.50
N PHE A 69 16.69 -3.50 -15.88
CA PHE A 69 17.34 -4.55 -16.66
C PHE A 69 17.86 -4.02 -18.00
N LEU A 70 17.01 -3.36 -18.80
CA LEU A 70 17.41 -2.81 -20.11
C LEU A 70 18.54 -1.79 -19.97
N LYS A 71 18.47 -0.92 -18.96
CA LYS A 71 19.51 0.07 -18.69
C LYS A 71 20.84 -0.57 -18.27
N LEU A 72 20.79 -1.66 -17.50
CA LEU A 72 21.98 -2.38 -17.08
C LEU A 72 22.61 -3.13 -18.27
N ASP A 73 21.78 -3.81 -19.07
CA ASP A 73 22.21 -4.52 -20.29
C ASP A 73 22.91 -3.58 -21.27
N GLN A 74 22.35 -2.39 -21.51
CA GLN A 74 22.99 -1.38 -22.35
C GLN A 74 24.38 -0.99 -21.81
N LYS A 75 24.51 -0.73 -20.51
CA LYS A 75 25.78 -0.35 -19.88
C LYS A 75 26.82 -1.47 -19.91
N ILE A 76 26.37 -2.72 -19.81
CA ILE A 76 27.23 -3.90 -19.94
C ILE A 76 27.80 -3.95 -21.35
N ARG A 77 26.96 -3.83 -22.38
CA ARG A 77 27.42 -3.81 -23.79
C ARG A 77 28.38 -2.65 -24.08
N GLU A 78 28.09 -1.46 -23.57
CA GLU A 78 29.00 -0.31 -23.68
C GLU A 78 30.35 -0.61 -23.01
N ARG A 79 30.33 -1.24 -21.83
CA ARG A 79 31.55 -1.63 -21.12
C ARG A 79 32.34 -2.71 -21.85
N GLU A 80 31.67 -3.71 -22.41
CA GLU A 80 32.29 -4.75 -23.25
C GLU A 80 33.02 -4.13 -24.44
N ALA A 81 32.36 -3.23 -25.18
CA ALA A 81 32.97 -2.54 -26.30
C ALA A 81 34.20 -1.72 -25.87
N LEU A 82 34.12 -1.01 -24.73
CA LEU A 82 35.26 -0.27 -24.18
C LEU A 82 36.42 -1.19 -23.80
N LEU A 83 36.16 -2.34 -23.19
CA LEU A 83 37.20 -3.29 -22.80
C LEU A 83 37.82 -4.00 -24.00
N HIS A 84 37.04 -4.27 -25.06
CA HIS A 84 37.56 -4.77 -26.33
C HIS A 84 38.49 -3.75 -26.99
N ASN A 85 38.09 -2.49 -27.06
CA ASN A 85 38.94 -1.41 -27.57
C ASN A 85 40.22 -1.25 -26.73
N GLU A 86 40.11 -1.28 -25.39
CA GLU A 86 41.27 -1.25 -24.48
C GLU A 86 42.24 -2.42 -24.77
N LEU A 87 41.70 -3.62 -25.04
CA LEU A 87 42.51 -4.81 -25.32
C LEU A 87 43.26 -4.69 -26.65
N GLU A 88 42.64 -4.14 -27.71
CA GLU A 88 43.31 -3.88 -28.99
C GLU A 88 44.39 -2.80 -28.85
N GLU A 89 44.10 -1.69 -28.16
CA GLU A 89 45.11 -0.66 -27.86
C GLU A 89 46.29 -1.22 -27.04
N LEU A 90 46.03 -2.14 -26.10
CA LEU A 90 47.07 -2.82 -25.34
C LEU A 90 47.93 -3.73 -26.23
N LYS A 91 47.33 -4.43 -27.21
CA LYS A 91 48.09 -5.25 -28.17
C LYS A 91 48.99 -4.37 -29.03
N GLU A 92 48.48 -3.27 -29.57
CA GLU A 92 49.27 -2.35 -30.39
C GLU A 92 50.40 -1.68 -29.60
N SER A 93 50.10 -1.19 -28.39
CA SER A 93 51.08 -0.49 -27.56
C SER A 93 52.21 -1.40 -27.07
N LEU A 94 51.96 -2.70 -26.91
CA LEU A 94 52.97 -3.70 -26.59
C LEU A 94 53.82 -4.12 -27.81
N ALA A 95 53.26 -4.01 -29.03
CA ALA A 95 53.96 -4.31 -30.28
C ALA A 95 54.92 -3.18 -30.70
N ARG A 96 54.67 -1.93 -30.31
CA ARG A 96 55.54 -0.79 -30.60
C ARG A 96 56.86 -0.88 -29.79
N ASN A 97 57.98 -1.06 -30.47
CA ASN A 97 59.32 -0.99 -29.86
C ASN A 97 59.86 0.45 -29.89
N ALA A 98 60.28 0.98 -28.74
CA ALA A 98 60.95 2.27 -28.65
C ALA A 98 62.43 2.09 -28.29
N ASN A 99 63.32 2.45 -29.21
CA ASN A 99 64.77 2.44 -29.02
C ASN A 99 65.19 3.72 -28.29
N ARG A 100 65.43 3.67 -26.96
CA ARG A 100 65.72 4.87 -26.12
C ARG A 100 66.63 4.58 -24.92
N ASN A 101 67.20 5.67 -24.38
CA ASN A 101 68.21 5.79 -23.31
C ASN A 101 67.98 4.91 -22.05
N MET A 102 69.06 4.59 -21.32
CA MET A 102 69.05 3.66 -20.17
C MET A 102 68.09 4.01 -19.03
N LEU A 103 67.98 5.28 -18.60
CA LEU A 103 67.03 5.66 -17.54
C LEU A 103 65.56 5.51 -17.99
N LEU A 104 65.30 5.80 -19.26
CA LEU A 104 63.99 5.59 -19.86
C LEU A 104 63.67 4.09 -19.93
N ARG A 105 64.64 3.20 -20.17
CA ARG A 105 64.41 1.74 -20.20
C ARG A 105 63.78 1.21 -18.92
N LEU A 106 64.18 1.69 -17.75
CA LEU A 106 63.64 1.26 -16.46
C LEU A 106 62.17 1.67 -16.28
N LEU A 107 61.85 2.94 -16.56
CA LEU A 107 60.47 3.44 -16.54
C LEU A 107 59.59 2.72 -17.58
N PHE A 108 60.11 2.50 -18.79
CA PHE A 108 59.42 1.74 -19.84
C PHE A 108 59.23 0.26 -19.48
N PHE A 109 60.18 -0.35 -18.77
CA PHE A 109 60.04 -1.72 -18.28
C PHE A 109 58.87 -1.86 -17.32
N PHE A 110 58.77 -0.97 -16.32
CA PHE A 110 57.64 -0.96 -15.39
C PHE A 110 56.31 -0.67 -16.11
N ARG A 111 56.30 0.29 -17.04
CA ARG A 111 55.12 0.58 -17.87
C ARG A 111 54.70 -0.62 -18.71
N LYS A 112 55.63 -1.27 -19.41
CA LYS A 112 55.38 -2.46 -20.24
C LYS A 112 54.88 -3.63 -19.40
N LYS A 113 55.46 -3.85 -18.21
CA LYS A 113 55.00 -4.86 -17.25
C LYS A 113 53.58 -4.58 -16.75
N ARG A 114 53.25 -3.32 -16.48
CA ARG A 114 51.88 -2.90 -16.09
C ARG A 114 50.87 -3.14 -17.22
N LEU A 115 51.19 -2.75 -18.45
CA LEU A 115 50.35 -2.98 -19.62
C LEU A 115 50.16 -4.47 -19.91
N ALA A 116 51.23 -5.26 -19.85
CA ALA A 116 51.16 -6.71 -20.01
C ALA A 116 50.32 -7.37 -18.91
N LYS A 117 50.41 -6.89 -17.66
CA LYS A 117 49.54 -7.36 -16.57
C LYS A 117 48.07 -7.02 -16.84
N ARG A 118 47.76 -5.79 -17.28
CA ARG A 118 46.38 -5.38 -17.61
C ARG A 118 45.82 -6.21 -18.77
N LYS A 119 46.60 -6.40 -19.83
CA LYS A 119 46.25 -7.28 -20.95
C LYS A 119 45.93 -8.69 -20.47
N ARG A 120 46.80 -9.30 -19.66
CA ARG A 120 46.58 -10.64 -19.11
C ARG A 120 45.30 -10.72 -18.26
N ILE A 121 44.99 -9.69 -17.48
CA ILE A 121 43.74 -9.63 -16.71
C ILE A 121 42.53 -9.62 -17.66
N LEU A 122 42.57 -8.79 -18.71
CA LEU A 122 41.47 -8.74 -19.69
C LEU A 122 41.36 -10.04 -20.50
N GLU A 123 42.45 -10.76 -20.79
CA GLU A 123 42.41 -12.05 -21.50
C GLU A 123 41.90 -13.20 -20.63
N THR A 124 42.20 -13.19 -19.33
CA THR A 124 41.86 -14.29 -18.41
C THR A 124 40.58 -14.08 -17.61
N SER A 125 40.10 -12.84 -17.50
CA SER A 125 38.97 -12.48 -16.64
C SER A 125 38.12 -11.36 -17.26
N PHE A 126 37.92 -11.43 -18.58
CA PHE A 126 37.16 -10.43 -19.34
C PHE A 126 35.76 -10.22 -18.76
N GLU A 127 34.98 -11.31 -18.65
CA GLU A 127 33.60 -11.29 -18.13
C GLU A 127 33.53 -10.69 -16.71
N ASN A 128 34.46 -11.08 -15.84
CA ASN A 128 34.55 -10.51 -14.49
C ASN A 128 34.82 -9.00 -14.53
N GLU A 129 35.66 -8.50 -15.44
CA GLU A 129 35.94 -7.07 -15.57
C GLU A 129 34.78 -6.28 -16.21
N VAL A 130 33.96 -6.96 -17.02
CA VAL A 130 32.71 -6.43 -17.57
C VAL A 130 31.67 -6.29 -16.45
N GLU A 131 31.43 -7.35 -15.68
CA GLU A 131 30.31 -7.43 -14.73
C GLU A 131 30.59 -6.79 -13.37
N LYS A 132 31.85 -6.77 -12.91
CA LYS A 132 32.23 -6.31 -11.57
C LYS A 132 31.69 -4.92 -11.19
N PRO A 133 31.68 -3.90 -12.07
CA PRO A 133 31.08 -2.59 -11.77
C PRO A 133 29.57 -2.64 -11.56
N PHE A 134 28.89 -3.67 -12.08
CA PHE A 134 27.45 -3.79 -12.16
C PHE A 134 26.83 -4.76 -11.14
N ARG A 135 27.63 -5.35 -10.24
CA ARG A 135 27.14 -6.27 -9.18
C ARG A 135 25.95 -5.73 -8.39
N LYS A 136 26.04 -4.49 -7.91
CA LYS A 136 24.93 -3.81 -7.21
C LYS A 136 23.68 -3.65 -8.08
N GLY A 137 23.86 -3.54 -9.39
CA GLY A 137 22.77 -3.51 -10.36
C GLY A 137 22.05 -4.86 -10.42
N PHE A 138 22.78 -5.96 -10.52
CA PHE A 138 22.23 -7.31 -10.49
C PHE A 138 21.51 -7.61 -9.17
N GLU A 139 22.14 -7.30 -8.03
CA GLU A 139 21.52 -7.45 -6.71
C GLU A 139 20.17 -6.71 -6.61
N ARG A 140 20.07 -5.54 -7.25
CA ARG A 140 18.83 -4.76 -7.29
C ARG A 140 17.76 -5.35 -8.22
N ILE A 141 18.17 -5.99 -9.32
CA ILE A 141 17.26 -6.73 -10.20
C ILE A 141 16.70 -7.93 -9.44
N ASP A 142 17.57 -8.69 -8.77
CA ASP A 142 17.18 -9.86 -8.00
C ASP A 142 16.26 -9.49 -6.83
N SER A 143 16.54 -8.38 -6.14
CA SER A 143 15.65 -7.89 -5.07
C SER A 143 14.27 -7.51 -5.60
N LEU A 144 14.20 -6.85 -6.77
CA LEU A 144 12.92 -6.49 -7.39
C LEU A 144 12.15 -7.74 -7.83
N ARG A 145 12.84 -8.74 -8.38
CA ARG A 145 12.22 -10.01 -8.75
C ARG A 145 11.64 -10.72 -7.54
N ALA A 146 12.40 -10.81 -6.45
CA ALA A 146 11.94 -11.42 -5.20
C ALA A 146 10.73 -10.66 -4.62
N GLU A 147 10.71 -9.33 -4.71
CA GLU A 147 9.57 -8.51 -4.26
C GLU A 147 8.31 -8.76 -5.11
N ILE A 148 8.45 -8.86 -6.44
CA ILE A 148 7.34 -9.22 -7.34
C ILE A 148 6.82 -10.62 -7.03
N GLU A 149 7.71 -11.59 -6.84
CA GLU A 149 7.36 -12.97 -6.52
C GLU A 149 6.65 -13.08 -5.16
N ASP A 150 7.11 -12.36 -4.15
CA ASP A 150 6.45 -12.30 -2.85
C ASP A 150 5.05 -11.70 -2.95
N ARG A 151 4.89 -10.56 -3.64
CA ARG A 151 3.58 -9.89 -3.79
C ARG A 151 2.58 -10.70 -4.61
N THR A 152 3.05 -11.45 -5.60
CA THR A 152 2.20 -12.31 -6.44
C THR A 152 1.83 -13.61 -5.72
N SER A 153 2.81 -14.30 -5.12
CA SER A 153 2.60 -15.58 -4.44
C SER A 153 1.84 -15.43 -3.11
N ASN A 154 2.11 -14.35 -2.36
CA ASN A 154 1.46 -14.05 -1.08
C ASN A 154 0.36 -12.98 -1.20
N ALA A 155 -0.27 -12.85 -2.38
CA ALA A 155 -1.22 -11.77 -2.67
C ALA A 155 -2.37 -11.67 -1.64
N ALA A 156 -2.88 -12.81 -1.17
CA ALA A 156 -3.94 -12.84 -0.16
C ALA A 156 -3.48 -12.22 1.17
N GLN A 157 -2.24 -12.49 1.60
CA GLN A 157 -1.69 -11.93 2.83
C GLN A 157 -1.46 -10.43 2.70
N TRP A 158 -0.99 -9.97 1.55
CA TRP A 158 -0.81 -8.55 1.26
C TRP A 158 -2.14 -7.79 1.25
N VAL A 159 -3.18 -8.35 0.64
CA VAL A 159 -4.54 -7.77 0.68
C VAL A 159 -5.07 -7.69 2.12
N GLU A 160 -4.83 -8.72 2.93
CA GLU A 160 -5.22 -8.70 4.34
C GLU A 160 -4.44 -7.65 5.14
N ARG A 161 -3.15 -7.47 4.88
CA ARG A 161 -2.36 -6.37 5.48
C ARG A 161 -2.87 -5.00 5.06
N TYR A 162 -3.15 -4.78 3.78
CA TYR A 162 -3.64 -3.49 3.26
C TYR A 162 -5.03 -3.15 3.78
N SER A 163 -5.88 -4.15 3.99
CA SER A 163 -7.24 -3.95 4.50
C SER A 163 -7.34 -3.99 6.03
N ALA A 164 -6.26 -4.26 6.76
CA ALA A 164 -6.30 -4.50 8.20
C ALA A 164 -6.97 -3.35 8.98
N ASN A 165 -6.50 -2.12 8.75
CA ASN A 165 -7.01 -0.93 9.44
C ASN A 165 -8.49 -0.68 9.14
N ASP A 166 -8.86 -0.63 7.85
CA ASP A 166 -10.24 -0.38 7.43
C ASP A 166 -11.19 -1.48 7.95
N ARG A 167 -10.73 -2.74 7.97
CA ARG A 167 -11.52 -3.86 8.52
C ARG A 167 -11.67 -3.74 10.03
N GLU A 168 -10.62 -3.33 10.74
CA GLU A 168 -10.65 -3.15 12.18
C GLU A 168 -11.60 -2.01 12.57
N GLU A 169 -11.56 -0.90 11.85
CA GLU A 169 -12.51 0.22 12.02
C GLU A 169 -13.96 -0.25 11.84
N GLN A 170 -14.27 -0.91 10.72
CA GLN A 170 -15.61 -1.42 10.43
C GLN A 170 -16.09 -2.44 11.49
N LYS A 171 -15.20 -3.32 11.96
CA LYS A 171 -15.49 -4.27 13.04
C LYS A 171 -15.68 -3.58 14.39
N GLY A 172 -14.91 -2.52 14.66
CA GLY A 172 -15.03 -1.69 15.85
C GLY A 172 -16.41 -1.05 15.91
N ILE A 173 -16.85 -0.42 14.82
CA ILE A 173 -18.19 0.15 14.73
C ILE A 173 -19.28 -0.92 14.97
N LEU A 174 -19.15 -2.10 14.36
CA LEU A 174 -20.08 -3.20 14.58
C LEU A 174 -20.10 -3.72 16.03
N SER A 175 -18.96 -3.71 16.73
CA SER A 175 -18.88 -4.18 18.10
C SER A 175 -19.62 -3.23 19.05
N VAL A 176 -19.51 -1.92 18.83
CA VAL A 176 -20.26 -0.90 19.57
C VAL A 176 -21.76 -1.06 19.32
N PHE A 177 -22.19 -1.26 18.07
CA PHE A 177 -23.60 -1.54 17.79
C PHE A 177 -24.11 -2.83 18.47
N ARG A 178 -23.28 -3.86 18.59
CA ARG A 178 -23.64 -5.09 19.32
C ARG A 178 -23.77 -4.84 20.82
N LYS A 179 -22.91 -4.00 21.39
CA LYS A 179 -22.96 -3.58 22.80
C LYS A 179 -24.25 -2.80 23.10
N HIS A 180 -24.66 -1.89 22.22
CA HIS A 180 -25.85 -1.04 22.37
C HIS A 180 -27.07 -1.56 21.60
N LYS A 181 -27.16 -2.88 21.38
CA LYS A 181 -28.22 -3.52 20.59
C LYS A 181 -29.63 -3.25 21.12
N SER A 182 -29.78 -3.11 22.44
CA SER A 182 -31.06 -2.77 23.08
C SER A 182 -31.54 -1.38 22.68
N LEU A 183 -30.67 -0.37 22.68
CA LEU A 183 -30.99 0.99 22.25
C LEU A 183 -31.37 1.02 20.77
N TYR A 184 -30.66 0.26 19.92
CA TYR A 184 -31.01 0.12 18.51
C TYR A 184 -32.43 -0.45 18.31
N TYR A 185 -32.77 -1.55 18.98
CA TYR A 185 -34.13 -2.11 18.87
C TYR A 185 -35.19 -1.23 19.51
N GLY A 186 -34.86 -0.50 20.57
CA GLY A 186 -35.71 0.53 21.16
C GLY A 186 -36.03 1.62 20.13
N ALA A 187 -35.01 2.15 19.45
CA ALA A 187 -35.17 3.13 18.39
C ALA A 187 -36.01 2.60 17.21
N GLU A 188 -35.81 1.34 16.79
CA GLU A 188 -36.67 0.72 15.78
C GLU A 188 -38.13 0.57 16.24
N GLY A 189 -38.35 0.20 17.50
CA GLY A 189 -39.67 0.06 18.09
C GLY A 189 -40.41 1.39 18.16
N GLU A 190 -39.75 2.41 18.71
CA GLU A 190 -40.27 3.77 18.82
C GLU A 190 -40.56 4.38 17.44
N GLU A 191 -39.71 4.19 16.43
CA GLU A 191 -39.98 4.65 15.07
C GLU A 191 -41.25 3.99 14.48
N ARG A 192 -41.45 2.68 14.71
CA ARG A 192 -42.65 1.96 14.25
C ARG A 192 -43.91 2.46 14.93
N VAL A 193 -43.85 2.70 16.25
CA VAL A 193 -44.95 3.32 16.99
C VAL A 193 -45.22 4.70 16.41
N ALA A 194 -44.16 5.47 16.12
CA ALA A 194 -44.31 6.81 15.59
C ALA A 194 -44.98 6.87 14.22
N ARG A 195 -44.61 5.97 13.32
CA ARG A 195 -45.27 5.80 12.01
C ARG A 195 -46.73 5.37 12.13
N LYS A 196 -47.10 4.62 13.18
CA LYS A 196 -48.51 4.28 13.42
C LYS A 196 -49.29 5.48 13.96
N LEU A 197 -48.70 6.23 14.90
CA LEU A 197 -49.32 7.41 15.49
C LEU A 197 -49.46 8.57 14.50
N SER A 198 -48.57 8.69 13.50
CA SER A 198 -48.70 9.70 12.44
C SER A 198 -49.94 9.53 11.57
N ASN A 199 -50.53 8.33 11.54
CA ASN A 199 -51.77 8.05 10.81
C ASN A 199 -53.03 8.54 11.55
N LEU A 200 -52.89 9.02 12.78
CA LEU A 200 -54.00 9.60 13.53
C LEU A 200 -54.45 10.94 12.92
N PRO A 201 -55.73 11.32 13.13
CA PRO A 201 -56.23 12.64 12.76
C PRO A 201 -55.41 13.76 13.41
N ASP A 202 -55.44 14.94 12.80
CA ASP A 202 -54.77 16.17 13.28
C ASP A 202 -55.32 16.72 14.60
N THR A 203 -56.44 16.18 15.08
CA THR A 203 -56.96 16.42 16.43
C THR A 203 -56.09 15.85 17.54
N TYR A 204 -55.16 14.95 17.24
CA TYR A 204 -54.24 14.35 18.20
C TYR A 204 -52.86 15.01 18.16
N THR A 205 -52.25 15.20 19.33
CA THR A 205 -50.86 15.67 19.48
C THR A 205 -50.04 14.56 20.14
N VAL A 206 -48.87 14.26 19.56
CA VAL A 206 -47.95 13.24 20.03
C VAL A 206 -46.63 13.90 20.41
N ILE A 207 -46.18 13.70 21.64
CA ILE A 207 -44.93 14.24 22.16
C ILE A 207 -44.02 13.04 22.47
N TYR A 208 -42.94 12.87 21.72
CA TYR A 208 -41.91 11.87 22.03
C TYR A 208 -40.99 12.39 23.12
N ASP A 209 -40.38 11.46 23.87
CA ASP A 209 -39.41 11.78 24.92
C ASP A 209 -39.96 12.77 25.96
N TYR A 210 -41.19 12.49 26.42
CA TYR A 210 -41.81 13.24 27.51
C TYR A 210 -41.31 12.70 28.84
N ARG A 211 -40.52 13.50 29.54
CA ARG A 211 -40.06 13.23 30.90
C ARG A 211 -40.73 14.22 31.86
N LEU A 212 -41.52 13.69 32.79
CA LEU A 212 -42.03 14.47 33.90
C LEU A 212 -41.19 14.16 35.14
N GLU A 213 -40.50 15.16 35.66
CA GLU A 213 -39.79 15.05 36.93
C GLU A 213 -40.71 15.54 38.04
N PHE A 214 -41.00 14.67 39.00
CA PHE A 214 -41.74 15.03 40.20
C PHE A 214 -40.74 15.43 41.28
N SER A 215 -40.82 16.65 41.78
CA SER A 215 -40.14 17.01 43.03
C SER A 215 -40.88 16.36 44.20
N GLN A 216 -40.13 15.94 45.24
CA GLN A 216 -40.76 15.53 46.49
C GLN A 216 -41.65 16.68 47.00
N PRO A 217 -42.89 16.40 47.45
CA PRO A 217 -43.70 17.41 48.12
C PRO A 217 -42.94 17.88 49.38
N ILE A 218 -42.87 19.19 49.54
CA ILE A 218 -42.24 19.89 50.68
C ILE A 218 -42.93 19.49 51.98
#